data_AF-A0A8H5F461-F1
#
_entry.id   AF-A0A8H5F461-F1
#
_cell.length_a   1.000
_cell.length_b   1.000
_cell.length_c   1.000
_cell.angle_alpha   90.00
_cell.angle_beta   90.00
_cell.angle_gamma   90.00
#
_symmetry.space_group_name_H-M   'P 1'
#
loop_
_entity.id
_entity.type
_entity.pdbx_description
1 polymer ?
#
loop_
_entity_poly.entity_id
_entity_poly.type
_entity_poly.pdbx_seq_one_letter_code
_entity_poly.pdbx_strand_id
1 'polypeptide(L)'
;MVPHKYLEAEIAGTNHKMDGCMVDPEYKTGKLPVRFIILPHEYKKRRHPDDQRIVRLQAVGDCQHILCEDPRRMSIFAITIEDIQMSVWYFSRSHSMKAISFDWVDTDIDTFIHVILSFAYASPEQLGVDPTVHLAPRDLNAKPGTDASAQHYIYQCPI
;
A
#
# COMPACT_ATOMS: atom_id res chain seq x y z
N MET A 1 8.83 -7.73 -4.41
CA MET A 1 8.47 -7.68 -2.97
C MET A 1 9.61 -7.04 -2.21
N VAL A 2 9.33 -6.11 -1.30
CA VAL A 2 10.34 -5.41 -0.49
C VAL A 2 10.07 -5.71 0.99
N PRO A 3 10.99 -6.39 1.69
CA PRO A 3 10.85 -6.61 3.13
C PRO A 3 11.12 -5.31 3.89
N HIS A 4 10.32 -5.03 4.93
CA HIS A 4 10.55 -4.04 5.97
C HIS A 4 11.05 -2.65 5.49
N LYS A 5 10.13 -1.69 5.35
CA LYS A 5 10.46 -0.33 4.93
C LYS A 5 9.71 0.73 5.73
N TYR A 6 10.42 1.83 5.99
CA TYR A 6 9.79 3.07 6.40
C TYR A 6 9.27 3.80 5.17
N LEU A 7 8.06 4.32 5.28
CA LEU A 7 7.49 5.22 4.30
C LEU A 7 7.91 6.63 4.63
N GLU A 8 8.35 7.37 3.61
CA GLU A 8 8.42 8.83 3.71
C GLU A 8 7.14 9.36 3.10
N ALA A 9 6.36 10.01 3.95
CA ALA A 9 5.23 10.83 3.52
C ALA A 9 5.75 12.07 2.80
N GLU A 10 4.98 12.58 1.83
CA GLU A 10 5.23 13.90 1.25
C GLU A 10 4.94 15.00 2.29
N ILE A 11 4.02 14.71 3.22
CA ILE A 11 3.65 15.59 4.33
C ILE A 11 4.49 15.24 5.57
N ALA A 12 5.24 16.22 6.10
CA ALA A 12 6.05 16.02 7.30
C ALA A 12 5.19 15.62 8.52
N GLY A 13 5.55 14.52 9.19
CA GLY A 13 4.94 14.06 10.44
C GLY A 13 4.18 12.73 10.38
N THR A 14 4.04 12.10 9.22
CA THR A 14 3.28 10.84 9.04
C THR A 14 4.18 9.69 8.57
N ASN A 15 5.21 9.35 9.35
CA ASN A 15 6.09 8.21 9.03
C ASN A 15 5.40 6.89 9.39
N HIS A 16 4.97 6.14 8.38
CA HIS A 16 4.43 4.80 8.54
C HIS A 16 5.54 3.76 8.39
N LYS A 17 5.47 2.70 9.19
CA LYS A 17 6.42 1.59 9.14
C LYS A 17 5.65 0.34 8.72
N MET A 18 5.96 -0.15 7.53
CA MET A 18 5.40 -1.38 7.00
C MET A 18 6.34 -2.56 7.22
N ASP A 19 5.78 -3.69 7.64
CA ASP A 19 6.55 -4.94 7.77
C ASP A 19 6.96 -5.51 6.40
N GLY A 20 6.16 -5.29 5.36
CA GLY A 20 6.52 -5.62 3.98
C GLY A 20 5.56 -5.03 2.94
N CYS A 21 5.92 -5.09 1.66
CA CYS A 21 4.99 -4.76 0.57
C CYS A 21 5.35 -5.41 -0.77
N MET A 22 4.36 -5.54 -1.66
CA MET A 22 4.60 -5.58 -3.10
C MET A 22 4.67 -4.17 -3.65
N VAL A 23 5.57 -3.97 -4.60
CA VAL A 23 5.85 -2.67 -5.22
C VAL A 23 5.71 -2.76 -6.72
N ASP A 24 5.41 -1.63 -7.33
CA ASP A 24 5.39 -1.48 -8.78
C ASP A 24 6.76 -1.85 -9.39
N PRO A 25 6.82 -2.61 -10.51
CA PRO A 25 8.07 -2.95 -11.20
C PRO A 25 8.92 -1.76 -11.66
N GLU A 26 8.34 -0.57 -11.78
CA GLU A 26 9.05 0.68 -12.06
C GLU A 26 9.97 1.09 -10.91
N TYR A 27 9.66 0.69 -9.67
CA TYR A 27 10.52 0.95 -8.53
C TYR A 27 11.83 0.17 -8.65
N LYS A 28 12.96 0.88 -8.60
CA LYS A 28 14.30 0.28 -8.72
C LYS A 28 14.97 0.08 -7.37
N THR A 29 15.39 1.16 -6.70
CA THR A 29 16.10 1.08 -5.42
C THR A 29 15.95 2.38 -4.63
N GLY A 30 16.34 2.37 -3.36
CA GLY A 30 16.45 3.57 -2.52
C GLY A 30 15.29 3.77 -1.55
N LYS A 31 14.93 5.03 -1.34
CA LYS A 31 13.73 5.40 -0.57
C LYS A 31 12.49 4.96 -1.34
N LEU A 32 11.44 4.52 -0.64
CA LEU A 32 10.21 4.00 -1.26
C LEU A 32 9.09 5.04 -1.18
N PRO A 33 8.81 5.77 -2.26
CA PRO A 33 7.63 6.62 -2.37
C PRO A 33 6.34 5.79 -2.22
N VAL A 34 5.36 6.39 -1.54
CA VAL A 34 4.03 5.78 -1.31
C VAL A 34 3.37 5.31 -2.61
N ARG A 35 3.49 6.07 -3.69
CA ARG A 35 2.90 5.76 -5.00
C ARG A 35 3.34 4.42 -5.61
N PHE A 36 4.51 3.91 -5.23
CA PHE A 36 5.02 2.64 -5.74
C PHE A 36 4.55 1.44 -4.91
N ILE A 37 3.86 1.65 -3.79
CA ILE A 37 3.32 0.58 -2.96
C ILE A 37 2.04 0.07 -3.61
N ILE A 38 2.01 -1.22 -3.92
CA ILE A 38 0.88 -1.90 -4.57
C ILE A 38 0.05 -2.66 -3.54
N LEU A 39 0.74 -3.39 -2.65
CA LEU A 39 0.11 -4.27 -1.66
C LEU A 39 0.91 -4.19 -0.37
N PRO A 40 0.51 -3.37 0.62
CA PRO A 40 1.12 -3.37 1.94
C PRO A 40 0.82 -4.65 2.71
N HIS A 41 1.80 -5.09 3.49
CA HIS A 41 1.71 -6.29 4.31
C HIS A 41 2.12 -6.00 5.75
N GLU A 42 1.33 -6.51 6.69
CA GLU A 42 1.60 -6.41 8.13
C GLU A 42 1.60 -7.78 8.80
N TYR A 43 2.54 -8.01 9.72
CA TYR A 43 2.77 -9.35 10.28
C TYR A 43 2.82 -9.35 11.81
N LYS A 44 2.32 -10.43 12.41
CA LYS A 44 2.54 -10.75 13.83
C LYS A 44 2.85 -12.22 13.98
N LYS A 45 3.85 -12.53 14.82
CA LYS A 45 4.32 -13.91 15.08
C LYS A 45 3.35 -14.76 15.89
N ARG A 46 2.33 -14.15 16.49
CA ARG A 46 1.38 -14.82 17.38
C ARG A 46 -0.04 -14.39 17.02
N ARG A 47 -0.98 -15.31 17.18
CA ARG A 47 -2.41 -15.02 17.09
C ARG A 47 -2.99 -14.75 18.47
N HIS A 48 -2.62 -13.61 19.05
CA HIS A 48 -3.19 -13.10 20.30
C HIS A 48 -4.16 -11.94 20.01
N PRO A 49 -5.27 -11.77 20.74
CA PRO A 49 -6.23 -10.69 20.50
C PRO A 49 -5.60 -9.29 20.41
N ASP A 50 -4.61 -8.99 21.25
CA ASP A 50 -3.88 -7.71 21.21
C ASP A 50 -3.04 -7.56 19.93
N ASP A 51 -2.32 -8.61 19.54
CA ASP A 51 -1.53 -8.62 18.30
C ASP A 51 -2.44 -8.48 17.08
N GLN A 52 -3.61 -9.14 17.09
CA GLN A 52 -4.63 -9.01 16.06
C GLN A 52 -5.21 -7.59 16.00
N ARG A 53 -5.43 -6.94 17.13
CA ARG A 53 -5.86 -5.54 17.14
C ARG A 53 -4.79 -4.63 16.56
N ILE A 54 -3.53 -4.84 16.94
CA ILE A 54 -2.40 -4.02 16.48
C ILE A 54 -2.19 -4.16 14.97
N VAL A 55 -2.10 -5.39 14.45
CA VAL A 55 -1.86 -5.60 13.00
C VAL A 55 -2.98 -5.02 12.14
N ARG A 56 -4.23 -5.07 12.63
CA ARG A 56 -5.38 -4.46 11.95
C ARG A 56 -5.29 -2.94 11.93
N LEU A 57 -4.92 -2.33 13.06
CA LEU A 57 -4.73 -0.88 13.14
C LEU A 57 -3.59 -0.41 12.24
N GLN A 58 -2.50 -1.18 12.17
CA GLN A 58 -1.38 -0.89 11.26
C GLN A 58 -1.84 -0.98 9.81
N ALA A 59 -2.47 -2.08 9.39
CA ALA A 59 -2.96 -2.25 8.02
C ALA A 59 -3.93 -1.15 7.60
N VAL A 60 -4.85 -0.74 8.49
CA VAL A 60 -5.77 0.38 8.25
C VAL A 60 -5.01 1.69 8.12
N GLY A 61 -4.10 1.99 9.05
CA GLY A 61 -3.31 3.24 9.02
C GLY A 61 -2.46 3.37 7.77
N ASP A 62 -1.78 2.29 7.40
CA ASP A 62 -0.96 2.18 6.21
C ASP A 62 -1.77 2.41 4.93
N CYS A 63 -2.91 1.73 4.79
CA CYS A 63 -3.78 1.89 3.62
C CYS A 63 -4.40 3.28 3.54
N GLN A 64 -4.83 3.82 4.68
CA GLN A 64 -5.36 5.18 4.77
C GLN A 64 -4.29 6.19 4.33
N HIS A 65 -3.05 6.03 4.80
CA HIS A 65 -1.96 6.90 4.40
C HIS A 65 -1.70 6.82 2.90
N ILE A 66 -1.66 5.62 2.32
CA ILE A 66 -1.49 5.45 0.86
C ILE A 66 -2.61 6.13 0.08
N LEU A 67 -3.87 5.93 0.48
CA LEU A 67 -5.04 6.53 -0.18
C LEU A 67 -5.06 8.07 -0.06
N CYS A 68 -4.48 8.63 1.00
CA CYS A 68 -4.35 10.07 1.19
C CYS A 68 -3.25 10.68 0.32
N GLU A 69 -2.08 10.04 0.23
CA GLU A 69 -0.91 10.59 -0.46
C GLU A 69 -0.93 10.34 -1.98
N ASP A 70 -1.49 9.21 -2.45
CA ASP A 70 -1.64 8.91 -3.88
C ASP A 70 -3.11 9.05 -4.32
N PRO A 71 -3.54 10.22 -4.82
CA PRO A 71 -4.89 10.44 -5.31
C PRO A 71 -5.28 9.58 -6.51
N ARG A 72 -4.34 8.88 -7.17
CA ARG A 72 -4.68 7.91 -8.22
C ARG A 72 -5.29 6.64 -7.64
N ARG A 73 -5.16 6.39 -6.33
CA ARG A 73 -5.69 5.20 -5.67
C ARG A 73 -7.18 5.39 -5.34
N MET A 74 -8.03 4.74 -6.11
CA MET A 74 -9.47 4.61 -5.83
C MET A 74 -9.74 3.55 -4.75
N SER A 75 -8.89 2.52 -4.73
CA SER A 75 -8.87 1.48 -3.72
C SER A 75 -7.46 0.93 -3.54
N ILE A 76 -7.27 0.17 -2.46
CA ILE A 76 -6.04 -0.56 -2.19
C ILE A 76 -6.35 -1.85 -1.45
N PHE A 77 -5.58 -2.89 -1.73
CA PHE A 77 -5.63 -4.15 -0.99
C PHE A 77 -4.51 -4.20 0.05
N ALA A 78 -4.66 -5.01 1.08
CA ALA A 78 -3.56 -5.31 2.00
C ALA A 78 -3.58 -6.77 2.43
N ILE A 79 -2.45 -7.25 2.94
CA ILE A 79 -2.35 -8.57 3.55
C ILE A 79 -2.00 -8.41 5.02
N THR A 80 -2.71 -9.12 5.90
CA THR A 80 -2.26 -9.34 7.28
C THR A 80 -1.97 -10.82 7.49
N ILE A 81 -0.87 -11.12 8.17
CA ILE A 81 -0.56 -12.48 8.62
C ILE A 81 -0.37 -12.48 10.14
N GLU A 82 -1.18 -13.29 10.80
CA GLU A 82 -1.18 -13.47 12.25
C GLU A 82 -0.88 -14.95 12.52
N ASP A 83 0.36 -15.26 12.89
CA ASP A 83 0.85 -16.65 12.96
C ASP A 83 0.72 -17.34 11.58
N ILE A 84 -0.05 -18.43 11.46
CA ILE A 84 -0.32 -19.12 10.18
C ILE A 84 -1.59 -18.63 9.49
N GLN A 85 -2.28 -17.63 10.04
CA GLN A 85 -3.55 -17.15 9.51
C GLN A 85 -3.35 -15.90 8.66
N MET A 86 -3.63 -16.01 7.36
CA MET A 86 -3.56 -14.90 6.41
C MET A 86 -4.95 -14.31 6.16
N SER A 87 -5.03 -12.99 6.01
CA SER A 87 -6.24 -12.29 5.58
C SER A 87 -5.93 -11.27 4.49
N VAL A 88 -6.82 -11.18 3.51
CA VAL A 88 -6.81 -10.11 2.51
C VAL A 88 -7.79 -9.02 2.93
N TRP A 89 -7.36 -7.78 2.78
CA TRP A 89 -8.15 -6.59 3.03
C TRP A 89 -8.40 -5.84 1.75
N TYR A 90 -9.54 -5.16 1.69
CA TYR A 90 -9.88 -4.18 0.67
C TYR A 90 -10.22 -2.87 1.35
N PHE A 91 -9.64 -1.78 0.87
CA PHE A 91 -9.90 -0.44 1.35
C PHE A 91 -10.25 0.47 0.18
N SER A 92 -11.32 1.24 0.35
CA SER A 92 -11.61 2.43 -0.44
C SER A 92 -11.62 3.66 0.49
N ARG A 93 -11.86 4.84 -0.07
CA ARG A 93 -12.01 6.07 0.72
C ARG A 93 -13.25 6.10 1.62
N SER A 94 -14.20 5.18 1.45
CA SER A 94 -15.46 5.16 2.20
C SER A 94 -15.72 3.86 2.95
N HIS A 95 -15.08 2.76 2.56
CA HIS A 95 -15.35 1.44 3.12
C HIS A 95 -14.08 0.61 3.26
N SER A 96 -14.07 -0.27 4.25
CA SER A 96 -13.05 -1.29 4.45
C SER A 96 -13.71 -2.66 4.58
N MET A 97 -13.13 -3.67 3.94
CA MET A 97 -13.59 -5.06 4.01
C MET A 97 -12.41 -5.97 4.34
N LYS A 98 -12.65 -6.98 5.18
CA LYS A 98 -11.70 -8.03 5.49
C LYS A 98 -12.27 -9.37 5.03
N ALA A 99 -11.51 -10.11 4.24
CA ALA A 99 -11.83 -11.50 3.95
C ALA A 99 -11.70 -12.38 5.20
N ILE A 100 -12.40 -13.52 5.20
CA ILE A 100 -12.23 -14.53 6.25
C ILE A 100 -10.77 -15.01 6.21
N SER A 101 -10.16 -15.10 7.40
CA SER A 101 -8.78 -15.58 7.54
C SER A 101 -8.69 -17.06 7.19
N PHE A 102 -7.60 -17.47 6.53
CA PHE A 102 -7.34 -18.85 6.16
C PHE A 102 -5.93 -19.29 6.57
N ASP A 103 -5.71 -20.59 6.72
CA ASP A 103 -4.42 -21.16 7.09
C ASP A 103 -3.56 -21.35 5.85
N TRP A 104 -2.63 -20.44 5.63
CA TRP A 104 -1.84 -20.39 4.40
C TRP A 104 -0.70 -21.41 4.38
N VAL A 105 -0.41 -22.09 5.51
CA VAL A 105 0.71 -23.02 5.65
C VAL A 105 0.24 -24.46 5.54
N ASP A 106 -0.77 -24.83 6.34
CA ASP A 106 -1.11 -26.24 6.54
C ASP A 106 -2.26 -26.72 5.64
N THR A 107 -3.27 -25.88 5.37
CA THR A 107 -4.49 -26.32 4.65
C THR A 107 -4.76 -25.61 3.33
N ASP A 108 -4.35 -24.35 3.17
CA ASP A 108 -4.80 -23.49 2.07
C ASP A 108 -3.65 -22.83 1.30
N ILE A 109 -2.53 -23.56 1.12
CA ILE A 109 -1.37 -23.06 0.36
C ILE A 109 -1.71 -22.72 -1.10
N ASP A 110 -2.64 -23.45 -1.72
CA ASP A 110 -3.10 -23.17 -3.08
C ASP A 110 -3.84 -21.83 -3.14
N THR A 111 -4.69 -21.55 -2.15
CA THR A 111 -5.37 -20.26 -2.01
C THR A 111 -4.37 -19.13 -1.83
N PHE A 112 -3.34 -19.33 -1.01
CA PHE A 112 -2.25 -18.37 -0.85
C PHE A 112 -1.56 -18.07 -2.19
N ILE A 113 -1.16 -19.11 -2.93
CA ILE A 113 -0.52 -18.96 -4.24
C ILE A 113 -1.44 -18.20 -5.19
N HIS A 114 -2.72 -18.57 -5.27
CA HIS A 114 -3.69 -17.87 -6.11
C HIS A 114 -3.83 -16.39 -5.77
N VAL A 115 -3.89 -16.03 -4.48
CA VAL A 115 -3.97 -14.63 -4.04
C VAL A 115 -2.72 -13.85 -4.47
N ILE A 116 -1.53 -14.38 -4.20
CA ILE A 116 -0.27 -13.72 -4.54
C ILE A 116 -0.12 -13.54 -6.05
N LEU A 117 -0.42 -14.58 -6.83
CA LEU A 117 -0.38 -14.51 -8.29
C LEU A 117 -1.44 -13.54 -8.84
N SER A 118 -2.64 -13.49 -8.25
CA SER A 118 -3.68 -12.54 -8.65
C SER A 118 -3.19 -11.10 -8.53
N PHE A 119 -2.52 -10.75 -7.44
CA PHE A 119 -1.95 -9.40 -7.28
C PHE A 119 -0.72 -9.16 -8.15
N ALA A 120 0.11 -10.17 -8.39
CA ALA A 120 1.30 -10.03 -9.22
C ALA A 120 0.98 -9.81 -10.71
N TYR A 121 -0.14 -10.35 -11.19
CA TYR A 121 -0.57 -10.26 -12.60
C TYR A 121 -1.74 -9.32 -12.85
N ALA A 122 -2.32 -8.71 -11.80
CA ALA A 122 -3.39 -7.74 -11.96
C ALA A 122 -2.90 -6.47 -12.67
N SER A 123 -3.77 -5.89 -13.50
CA SER A 123 -3.51 -4.58 -14.10
C SER A 123 -3.54 -3.47 -13.03
N PRO A 124 -2.91 -2.31 -13.27
CA PRO A 124 -3.00 -1.17 -12.36
C PRO A 124 -4.45 -0.80 -12.00
N GLU A 125 -5.37 -0.84 -12.96
CA GLU A 125 -6.80 -0.54 -12.76
C GLU A 125 -7.47 -1.57 -11.85
N GLN A 126 -7.15 -2.86 -12.02
CA GLN A 126 -7.62 -3.93 -11.12
C GLN A 126 -7.06 -3.78 -9.70
N LEU A 127 -5.89 -3.16 -9.57
CA LEU A 127 -5.24 -2.81 -8.29
C LEU A 127 -5.70 -1.45 -7.74
N GLY A 128 -6.74 -0.85 -8.34
CA GLY A 128 -7.37 0.37 -7.84
C GLY A 128 -6.70 1.68 -8.29
N VAL A 129 -5.84 1.65 -9.32
CA VAL A 129 -5.25 2.86 -9.91
C VAL A 129 -6.19 3.44 -10.96
N ASP A 130 -6.53 4.71 -10.84
CA ASP A 130 -7.30 5.46 -11.83
C ASP A 130 -6.44 5.74 -13.08
N PRO A 131 -6.80 5.21 -14.26
CA PRO A 131 -6.03 5.42 -15.48
C PRO A 131 -6.15 6.85 -16.02
N THR A 132 -7.09 7.65 -15.52
CA THR A 132 -7.31 9.04 -15.97
C THR A 132 -6.45 10.06 -15.22
N VAL A 133 -5.86 9.67 -14.09
CA VAL A 133 -5.06 10.57 -13.27
C VAL A 133 -3.58 10.30 -13.50
N HIS A 134 -2.91 11.23 -14.18
CA HIS A 134 -1.51 11.12 -14.55
C HIS A 134 -0.59 11.95 -13.66
N LEU A 135 0.61 11.44 -13.45
CA LEU A 135 1.66 12.14 -12.72
C LEU A 135 2.47 13.00 -13.70
N ALA A 136 2.32 14.32 -13.66
CA ALA A 136 3.10 15.25 -14.46
C ALA A 136 4.25 15.83 -13.63
N PRO A 137 5.46 16.01 -14.18
CA PRO A 137 6.51 16.74 -13.48
C PRO A 137 6.07 18.19 -13.22
N ARG A 138 6.30 18.67 -12.00
CA ARG A 138 6.08 20.07 -11.62
C ARG A 138 7.13 20.93 -12.31
N ASP A 139 6.69 21.97 -13.00
CA ASP A 139 7.59 22.89 -13.72
C ASP A 139 8.57 23.56 -12.74
N LEU A 140 9.86 23.22 -12.86
CA LEU A 140 10.94 23.64 -11.96
C LEU A 140 11.24 25.15 -12.03
N ASN A 141 10.64 25.86 -12.99
CA ASN A 141 10.79 27.30 -13.15
C ASN A 141 9.80 28.12 -12.28
N ALA A 142 8.86 27.47 -11.60
CA ALA A 142 8.02 28.12 -10.60
C ALA A 142 8.86 28.46 -9.35
N LYS A 143 8.87 29.74 -8.94
CA LYS A 143 9.66 30.21 -7.79
C LYS A 143 9.44 29.30 -6.57
N PRO A 144 10.50 28.79 -5.92
CA PRO A 144 10.35 27.90 -4.78
C PRO A 144 9.71 28.65 -3.59
N GLY A 145 8.57 28.14 -3.12
CA GLY A 145 8.11 28.37 -1.76
C GLY A 145 8.99 27.57 -0.79
N THR A 146 9.15 28.07 0.43
CA THR A 146 10.20 27.75 1.42
C THR A 146 10.24 26.32 2.00
N ASP A 147 9.67 25.30 1.36
CA ASP A 147 9.76 23.90 1.81
C ASP A 147 10.42 23.02 0.75
N ALA A 148 11.73 22.86 0.87
CA ALA A 148 12.59 22.15 -0.08
C ALA A 148 12.56 20.61 0.05
N SER A 149 11.60 20.03 0.78
CA SER A 149 11.49 18.56 0.97
C SER A 149 10.42 17.89 0.10
N ALA A 150 9.56 18.65 -0.59
CA ALA A 150 8.50 18.12 -1.44
C ALA A 150 8.89 18.18 -2.93
N GLN A 151 9.47 17.09 -3.44
CA GLN A 151 9.77 16.88 -4.87
C GLN A 151 8.65 16.02 -5.49
N HIS A 152 8.06 16.20 -6.68
CA HIS A 152 8.26 17.11 -7.83
C HIS A 152 7.11 16.90 -8.85
N TYR A 153 5.88 16.59 -8.42
CA TYR A 153 4.83 16.14 -9.35
C TYR A 153 3.47 16.79 -9.09
N ILE A 154 2.67 16.96 -10.14
CA ILE A 154 1.28 17.42 -10.11
C ILE A 154 0.41 16.33 -10.73
N TYR A 155 -0.68 15.97 -10.06
CA TYR A 155 -1.69 15.07 -10.62
C TYR A 155 -2.55 15.83 -11.62
N GLN A 156 -2.63 15.34 -12.86
CA GLN A 156 -3.43 15.92 -13.93
C GLN A 156 -4.52 14.94 -14.35
N CYS A 157 -5.73 15.45 -14.50
CA CYS A 157 -6.85 14.75 -15.12
C CYS A 157 -7.18 15.48 -16.43
N PRO A 158 -7.17 14.81 -17.59
CA PRO A 158 -7.63 15.40 -18.84
C PRO A 158 -9.10 15.82 -18.71
N ILE A 159 -9.40 17.10 -18.92
CA ILE A 159 -10.76 17.67 -18.91
C ILE A 159 -11.33 17.60 -20.33
#